data_AF-A0A955YBT3-F1
#
_entry.id   AF-A0A955YBT3-F1
#
_cell.length_a   1.000
_cell.length_b   1.000
_cell.length_c   1.000
_cell.angle_alpha   90.00
_cell.angle_beta   90.00
_cell.angle_gamma   90.00
#
_symmetry.space_group_name_H-M   'P 1'
#
loop_
_entity.id
_entity.type
_entity.pdbx_description
1 polymer ?
#
loop_
_entity_poly.entity_id
_entity_poly.type
_entity_poly.pdbx_seq_one_letter_code
_entity_poly.pdbx_strand_id
1 'polypeptide(L)'
;MRLWRATKGPDKEVFFPQEHRPGEAAQTDFTDGRELEITIDGASFSHLLCHFVLPYSNWEWVTVCNSESIAAIRRGVQSALFRLGHHPAWHQTDNSTAATHQSGEGHRKFNDDYVAMLDHFGMKPRTTEVGAKEQNGDVEASNGALKRRIEQRLLVRGSRDFDSIEDYERWLAEDPVARGNRGRRTRLADELAVMPAVRVDRLPEFKEVDIAV
;
A
#
# COMPACT_ATOMS: atom_id res chain seq x y z
N MET A 1 -34.39 -7.78 -42.26
CA MET A 1 -33.10 -7.13 -41.96
C MET A 1 -32.81 -7.16 -40.46
N ARG A 2 -32.51 -8.32 -39.89
CA ARG A 2 -32.37 -8.50 -38.42
C ARG A 2 -31.12 -9.30 -38.04
N LEU A 3 -30.09 -9.27 -38.88
CA LEU A 3 -28.90 -10.12 -38.78
C LEU A 3 -27.56 -9.36 -38.94
N TRP A 4 -27.53 -8.05 -38.64
CA TRP A 4 -26.36 -7.19 -38.88
C TRP A 4 -26.01 -6.25 -37.71
N ARG A 5 -26.35 -6.64 -36.47
CA ARG A 5 -25.93 -5.92 -35.24
C ARG A 5 -25.20 -6.80 -34.22
N ALA A 6 -24.92 -8.07 -34.53
CA ALA A 6 -24.33 -9.02 -33.59
C ALA A 6 -22.85 -9.35 -33.82
N THR A 7 -22.21 -8.87 -34.90
CA THR A 7 -20.87 -9.34 -35.33
C THR A 7 -19.84 -8.24 -35.58
N LYS A 8 -20.18 -6.96 -35.39
CA LYS A 8 -19.29 -5.82 -35.70
C LYS A 8 -19.45 -4.68 -34.67
N GLY A 9 -19.52 -5.01 -33.39
CA GLY A 9 -19.12 -4.03 -32.36
C GLY A 9 -17.59 -3.87 -32.42
N PRO A 10 -17.01 -2.70 -32.10
CA PRO A 10 -15.57 -2.62 -31.88
C PRO A 10 -15.17 -3.70 -30.88
N ASP A 11 -14.02 -4.34 -31.10
CA ASP A 11 -13.49 -5.31 -30.13
C ASP A 11 -13.53 -4.66 -28.76
N LYS A 12 -14.41 -5.16 -27.88
CA LYS A 12 -14.28 -4.87 -26.46
C LYS A 12 -12.97 -5.54 -26.10
N GLU A 13 -11.96 -4.75 -25.75
CA GLU A 13 -10.78 -5.28 -25.07
C GLU A 13 -11.28 -6.15 -23.93
N VAL A 14 -11.16 -7.46 -24.11
CA VAL A 14 -11.43 -8.44 -23.07
C VAL A 14 -10.20 -8.38 -22.17
N PHE A 15 -10.29 -7.55 -21.14
CA PHE A 15 -9.27 -7.50 -20.10
C PHE A 15 -9.32 -8.81 -19.33
N PHE A 16 -8.24 -9.60 -19.42
CA PHE A 16 -8.05 -10.74 -18.55
C PHE A 16 -7.63 -10.18 -17.19
N PRO A 17 -8.41 -10.39 -16.11
CA PRO A 17 -7.98 -9.96 -14.78
C PRO A 17 -6.64 -10.64 -14.48
N GLN A 18 -5.67 -9.87 -14.00
CA GLN A 18 -4.40 -10.41 -13.56
C GLN A 18 -4.67 -11.42 -12.44
N GLU A 19 -4.26 -12.67 -12.62
CA GLU A 19 -4.45 -13.70 -11.61
C GLU A 19 -3.43 -13.50 -10.49
N HIS A 20 -3.85 -12.85 -9.40
CA HIS A 20 -3.02 -12.74 -8.20
C HIS A 20 -2.86 -14.12 -7.56
N ARG A 21 -1.63 -14.52 -7.28
CA ARG A 21 -1.34 -15.78 -6.57
C ARG A 21 -1.10 -15.52 -5.08
N PRO A 22 -1.53 -16.43 -4.19
CA PRO A 22 -1.29 -16.27 -2.75
C PRO A 22 0.20 -16.06 -2.44
N GLY A 23 0.53 -15.05 -1.64
CA GLY A 23 1.89 -14.79 -1.17
C GLY A 23 2.90 -14.35 -2.24
N GLU A 24 2.45 -14.14 -3.48
CA GLU A 24 3.33 -13.74 -4.57
C GLU A 24 3.89 -12.33 -4.34
N ALA A 25 3.01 -11.35 -4.17
CA ALA A 25 3.41 -9.95 -4.10
C ALA A 25 2.61 -9.19 -3.05
N ALA A 26 3.25 -8.23 -2.40
CA ALA A 26 2.58 -7.08 -1.82
C ALA A 26 2.71 -5.87 -2.74
N GLN A 27 1.75 -4.95 -2.63
CA GLN A 27 1.78 -3.65 -3.27
C GLN A 27 1.75 -2.57 -2.19
N THR A 28 2.60 -1.56 -2.32
CA THR A 28 2.54 -0.35 -1.51
C THR A 28 2.35 0.86 -2.41
N ASP A 29 1.41 1.71 -2.03
CA ASP A 29 1.11 2.97 -2.71
C ASP A 29 0.85 4.08 -1.67
N PHE A 30 0.90 5.34 -2.11
CA PHE A 30 0.58 6.49 -1.30
C PHE A 30 -0.71 7.14 -1.76
N THR A 31 -1.57 7.50 -0.80
CA THR A 31 -2.79 8.25 -1.11
C THR A 31 -2.94 9.46 -0.19
N ASP A 32 -3.50 10.52 -0.74
CA ASP A 32 -3.71 11.78 -0.04
C ASP A 32 -4.78 11.63 1.06
N GLY A 33 -4.40 11.93 2.30
CA GLY A 33 -5.28 11.91 3.46
C GLY A 33 -5.92 13.26 3.79
N ARG A 34 -5.58 14.35 3.09
CA ARG A 34 -6.09 15.71 3.37
C ARG A 34 -7.61 15.81 3.23
N GLU A 35 -8.20 15.05 2.30
CA GLU A 35 -9.66 15.00 2.12
C GLU A 35 -10.42 14.43 3.33
N LEU A 36 -9.72 13.75 4.25
CA LEU A 36 -10.29 13.23 5.49
C LEU A 36 -10.40 14.29 6.59
N GLU A 37 -9.82 15.48 6.37
CA GLU A 37 -9.84 16.66 7.25
C GLU A 37 -9.59 16.33 8.73
N ILE A 38 -8.59 15.48 8.96
CA ILE A 38 -8.18 15.08 10.31
C ILE A 38 -7.59 16.28 11.04
N THR A 39 -7.92 16.39 12.32
CA THR A 39 -7.27 17.33 13.24
C THR A 39 -6.58 16.57 14.37
N ILE A 40 -5.45 17.08 14.81
CA ILE A 40 -4.72 16.60 16.00
C ILE A 40 -4.68 17.75 17.00
N ASP A 41 -5.24 17.52 18.18
CA ASP A 41 -5.39 18.54 19.24
C ASP A 41 -6.00 19.86 18.70
N GLY A 42 -7.06 19.73 17.89
CA GLY A 42 -7.74 20.86 17.23
C GLY A 42 -7.00 21.51 16.06
N ALA A 43 -5.76 21.10 15.76
CA ALA A 43 -4.98 21.63 14.64
C ALA A 43 -5.15 20.78 13.37
N SER A 44 -5.31 21.41 12.21
CA SER A 44 -5.39 20.71 10.93
C SER A 44 -4.14 19.87 10.65
N PHE A 45 -4.34 18.60 10.33
CA PHE A 45 -3.26 17.64 10.12
C PHE A 45 -3.21 17.14 8.68
N SER A 46 -2.40 17.81 7.87
CA SER A 46 -2.11 17.42 6.49
C SER A 46 -1.15 16.22 6.46
N HIS A 47 -1.60 15.11 5.86
CA HIS A 47 -0.84 13.86 5.82
C HIS A 47 -1.15 13.05 4.55
N LEU A 48 -0.30 12.06 4.31
CA LEU A 48 -0.50 10.97 3.36
C LEU A 48 -0.74 9.67 4.13
N LEU A 49 -1.37 8.71 3.45
CA LEU A 49 -1.50 7.33 3.89
C LEU A 49 -0.60 6.46 3.03
N CYS A 50 0.35 5.77 3.67
CA CYS A 50 1.09 4.68 3.04
C CYS A 50 0.24 3.41 3.16
N HIS A 51 -0.23 2.89 2.03
CA HIS A 51 -1.19 1.81 1.95
C HIS A 51 -0.53 0.55 1.39
N PHE A 52 -0.36 -0.45 2.25
CA PHE A 52 0.14 -1.77 1.91
C PHE A 52 -1.04 -2.71 1.64
N VAL A 53 -0.98 -3.47 0.56
CA VAL A 53 -2.02 -4.43 0.15
C VAL A 53 -1.39 -5.74 -0.29
N LEU A 54 -2.00 -6.87 0.09
CA LEU A 54 -1.77 -8.16 -0.56
C LEU A 54 -2.86 -8.38 -1.63
N PRO A 55 -2.55 -8.31 -2.94
CA PRO A 55 -3.56 -8.30 -4.00
C PRO A 55 -4.40 -9.59 -4.08
N TYR A 56 -3.87 -10.73 -3.63
CA TYR A 56 -4.67 -11.96 -3.57
C TYR A 56 -5.78 -11.83 -2.51
N SER A 57 -5.46 -11.63 -1.24
CA SER A 57 -6.49 -11.57 -0.19
C SER A 57 -7.22 -10.24 -0.11
N ASN A 58 -6.71 -9.22 -0.82
CA ASN A 58 -6.98 -7.80 -0.59
C ASN A 58 -6.64 -7.35 0.84
N TRP A 59 -5.93 -8.15 1.65
CA TRP A 59 -5.60 -7.73 3.00
C TRP A 59 -4.78 -6.45 2.96
N GLU A 60 -5.12 -5.50 3.82
CA GLU A 60 -4.50 -4.18 3.78
C GLU A 60 -3.96 -3.74 5.15
N TRP A 61 -2.95 -2.88 5.10
CA TRP A 61 -2.42 -2.17 6.25
C TRP A 61 -2.08 -0.74 5.87
N VAL A 62 -2.20 0.17 6.83
CA VAL A 62 -2.03 1.61 6.59
C VAL A 62 -1.19 2.23 7.68
N THR A 63 -0.26 3.09 7.30
CA THR A 63 0.47 3.97 8.22
C THR A 63 0.39 5.41 7.75
N VAL A 64 0.43 6.36 8.69
CA VAL A 64 0.42 7.80 8.37
C VAL A 64 1.85 8.26 8.05
N CYS A 65 1.99 9.16 7.08
CA CYS A 65 3.28 9.75 6.74
C CYS A 65 3.12 11.17 6.18
N ASN A 66 4.16 12.00 6.28
CA ASN A 66 4.13 13.38 5.80
C ASN A 66 4.63 13.56 4.36
N SER A 67 5.26 12.53 3.79
CA SER A 67 5.81 12.56 2.43
C SER A 67 5.97 11.15 1.85
N GLU A 68 6.01 11.08 0.52
CA GLU A 68 6.42 9.88 -0.23
C GLU A 68 7.94 9.73 -0.11
N SER A 69 8.38 8.98 0.89
CA SER A 69 9.80 8.80 1.20
C SER A 69 10.14 7.34 1.47
N ILE A 70 11.42 6.98 1.32
CA ILE A 70 11.88 5.63 1.64
C ILE A 70 11.66 5.29 3.13
N ALA A 71 11.71 6.28 4.02
CA ALA A 71 11.39 6.10 5.43
C ALA A 71 9.91 5.74 5.63
N ALA A 72 9.00 6.40 4.90
CA ALA A 72 7.57 6.09 4.92
C ALA A 72 7.28 4.69 4.35
N ILE A 73 7.90 4.32 3.22
CA ILE A 73 7.80 2.94 2.68
C ILE A 73 8.30 1.93 3.71
N ARG A 74 9.48 2.15 4.30
CA ARG A 74 10.05 1.26 5.31
C ARG A 74 9.12 1.08 6.48
N ARG A 75 8.58 2.17 7.04
CA ARG A 75 7.62 2.15 8.14
C ARG A 75 6.36 1.37 7.78
N GLY A 76 5.75 1.65 6.63
CA GLY A 76 4.53 1.00 6.16
C GLY A 76 4.69 -0.49 5.92
N VAL A 77 5.70 -0.87 5.12
CA VAL A 77 6.02 -2.26 4.80
C VAL A 77 6.38 -3.03 6.06
N GLN A 78 7.30 -2.53 6.87
CA GLN A 78 7.69 -3.19 8.12
C GLN A 78 6.49 -3.39 9.05
N SER A 79 5.67 -2.35 9.25
CA SER A 79 4.49 -2.44 10.11
C SER A 79 3.53 -3.53 9.63
N ALA A 80 3.31 -3.64 8.32
CA ALA A 80 2.48 -4.68 7.72
C ALA A 80 3.07 -6.09 7.91
N LEU A 81 4.36 -6.27 7.61
CA LEU A 81 5.03 -7.57 7.75
C LEU A 81 5.03 -8.08 9.19
N PHE A 82 5.32 -7.21 10.16
CA PHE A 82 5.26 -7.59 11.57
C PHE A 82 3.83 -7.88 12.04
N ARG A 83 2.83 -7.21 11.44
CA ARG A 83 1.42 -7.52 11.71
C ARG A 83 1.01 -8.89 11.14
N LEU A 84 1.54 -9.27 9.97
CA LEU A 84 1.30 -10.56 9.32
C LEU A 84 2.10 -11.70 9.95
N GLY A 85 3.28 -11.39 10.51
CA GLY A 85 4.29 -12.37 10.92
C GLY A 85 4.95 -13.10 9.74
N HIS A 86 4.64 -12.72 8.50
CA HIS A 86 5.09 -13.36 7.26
C HIS A 86 5.38 -12.31 6.19
N HIS A 87 6.12 -12.69 5.16
CA HIS A 87 6.44 -11.80 4.04
C HIS A 87 6.12 -12.44 2.67
N PRO A 88 5.69 -11.66 1.67
CA PRO A 88 5.52 -12.14 0.30
C PRO A 88 6.88 -12.38 -0.37
N ALA A 89 6.87 -12.97 -1.57
CA ALA A 89 8.09 -13.12 -2.37
C ALA A 89 8.54 -11.81 -3.01
N TRP A 90 7.59 -10.99 -3.45
CA TRP A 90 7.82 -9.74 -4.15
C TRP A 90 7.20 -8.55 -3.40
N HIS A 91 7.86 -7.41 -3.47
CA HIS A 91 7.26 -6.13 -3.11
C HIS A 91 7.23 -5.23 -4.32
N GLN A 92 6.02 -4.79 -4.65
CA GLN A 92 5.73 -3.88 -5.73
C GLN A 92 5.38 -2.51 -5.17
N THR A 93 5.95 -1.49 -5.79
CA THR A 93 5.61 -0.08 -5.59
C THR A 93 5.44 0.49 -6.97
N ASP A 94 4.51 1.42 -7.12
CA ASP A 94 4.49 2.25 -8.29
C ASP A 94 5.80 3.06 -8.36
N ASN A 95 6.00 3.78 -9.45
CA ASN A 95 7.26 4.43 -9.82
C ASN A 95 7.53 5.69 -8.98
N SER A 96 7.26 5.62 -7.67
CA SER A 96 7.55 6.63 -6.67
C SER A 96 9.04 6.99 -6.72
N THR A 97 9.32 8.29 -6.61
CA THR A 97 10.69 8.82 -6.50
C THR A 97 11.41 8.30 -5.24
N ALA A 98 10.66 7.82 -4.26
CA ALA A 98 11.19 7.18 -3.06
C ALA A 98 11.84 5.82 -3.35
N ALA A 99 11.22 4.99 -4.21
CA ALA A 99 11.68 3.65 -4.51
C ALA A 99 12.61 3.58 -5.72
N THR A 100 12.72 4.64 -6.52
CA THR A 100 13.50 4.68 -7.77
C THR A 100 14.37 5.93 -7.90
N HIS A 101 15.58 5.78 -8.45
CA HIS A 101 16.43 6.88 -8.88
C HIS A 101 16.43 6.99 -10.41
N GLN A 102 16.47 8.22 -10.93
CA GLN A 102 16.76 8.47 -12.35
C GLN A 102 18.25 8.22 -12.60
N SER A 103 18.57 7.16 -13.35
CA SER A 103 19.87 7.06 -14.01
C SER A 103 19.80 7.75 -15.37
N GLY A 104 20.86 8.47 -15.75
CA GLY A 104 20.94 9.35 -16.93
C GLY A 104 20.70 8.68 -18.30
N GLU A 105 20.43 7.37 -18.35
CA GLU A 105 20.19 6.57 -19.56
C GLU A 105 18.72 6.16 -19.74
N GLY A 106 17.77 6.85 -19.09
CA GLY A 106 16.33 6.61 -19.28
C GLY A 106 15.77 5.35 -18.58
N HIS A 107 16.62 4.55 -17.94
CA HIS A 107 16.23 3.44 -17.08
C HIS A 107 16.18 3.89 -15.61
N ARG A 108 15.01 3.76 -14.96
CA ARG A 108 14.90 3.98 -13.51
C ARG A 108 15.44 2.76 -12.76
N LYS A 109 16.51 2.95 -11.98
CA LYS A 109 17.04 1.92 -11.08
C LYS A 109 16.30 2.03 -9.75
N PHE A 110 16.08 0.91 -9.07
CA PHE A 110 15.61 0.94 -7.68
C PHE A 110 16.62 1.68 -6.79
N ASN A 111 16.10 2.41 -5.81
CA ASN A 111 16.87 3.03 -4.75
C ASN A 111 17.62 1.95 -3.95
N ASP A 112 18.92 2.14 -3.71
CA ASP A 112 19.75 1.13 -3.03
C ASP A 112 19.26 0.88 -1.59
N ASP A 113 18.72 1.90 -0.89
CA ASP A 113 18.10 1.75 0.44
C ASP A 113 16.83 0.90 0.38
N TYR A 114 16.09 0.99 -0.72
CA TYR A 114 14.88 0.21 -0.94
C TYR A 114 15.24 -1.25 -1.22
N VAL A 115 16.22 -1.51 -2.08
CA VAL A 115 16.70 -2.85 -2.35
C VAL A 115 17.25 -3.50 -1.07
N ALA A 116 18.06 -2.76 -0.30
CA ALA A 116 18.61 -3.25 0.97
C ALA A 116 17.50 -3.58 1.98
N MET A 117 16.47 -2.74 2.07
CA MET A 117 15.31 -3.00 2.93
C MET A 117 14.57 -4.27 2.52
N LEU A 118 14.33 -4.49 1.22
CA LEU A 118 13.65 -5.69 0.75
C LEU A 118 14.48 -6.95 0.99
N ASP A 119 15.79 -6.89 0.74
CA ASP A 119 16.72 -7.99 0.98
C ASP A 119 16.74 -8.39 2.47
N HIS A 120 16.74 -7.41 3.37
CA HIS A 120 16.63 -7.65 4.82
C HIS A 120 15.39 -8.49 5.19
N PHE A 121 14.26 -8.26 4.52
CA PHE A 121 13.03 -9.02 4.74
C PHE A 121 12.87 -10.26 3.86
N GLY A 122 13.86 -10.58 3.01
CA GLY A 122 13.78 -11.73 2.09
C GLY A 122 12.83 -11.53 0.90
N MET A 123 12.54 -10.28 0.54
CA MET A 123 11.67 -9.91 -0.57
C MET A 123 12.48 -9.41 -1.77
N LYS A 124 11.88 -9.49 -2.96
CA LYS A 124 12.47 -8.97 -4.20
C LYS A 124 11.69 -7.76 -4.71
N PRO A 125 12.35 -6.72 -5.24
CA PRO A 125 11.66 -5.59 -5.83
C PRO A 125 10.99 -5.98 -7.14
N ARG A 126 9.78 -5.47 -7.38
CA ARG A 126 9.05 -5.56 -8.65
C ARG A 126 8.55 -4.18 -9.05
N THR A 127 8.80 -3.76 -10.28
CA THR A 127 8.14 -2.56 -10.85
C THR A 127 6.80 -2.94 -11.45
N THR A 128 5.86 -1.99 -11.51
CA THR A 128 4.72 -2.08 -12.44
C THR A 128 5.24 -2.26 -13.86
N GLU A 129 4.62 -3.14 -14.65
CA GLU A 129 4.91 -3.21 -16.09
C GLU A 129 4.50 -1.88 -16.75
N VAL A 130 5.35 -1.37 -17.64
CA VAL A 130 5.07 -0.13 -18.39
C VAL A 130 3.82 -0.35 -19.23
N GLY A 131 2.73 0.35 -18.91
CA GLY A 131 1.43 0.21 -19.59
C GLY A 131 0.38 -0.64 -18.88
N ALA A 132 0.65 -1.14 -17.66
CA ALA A 132 -0.30 -1.92 -16.86
C ALA A 132 -1.42 -1.06 -16.23
N LYS A 133 -2.30 -0.48 -17.05
CA LYS A 133 -3.45 0.33 -16.59
C LYS A 133 -4.33 -0.37 -15.57
N GLU A 134 -4.49 -1.69 -15.71
CA GLU A 134 -5.30 -2.50 -14.79
C GLU A 134 -4.71 -2.51 -13.37
N GLN A 135 -3.38 -2.63 -13.23
CA GLN A 135 -2.72 -2.58 -11.91
C GLN A 135 -2.91 -1.22 -11.23
N ASN A 136 -2.84 -0.14 -12.01
CA ASN A 136 -3.12 1.20 -11.48
C ASN A 136 -4.60 1.32 -11.07
N GLY A 137 -5.52 0.77 -11.86
CA GLY A 137 -6.95 0.75 -11.55
C GLY A 137 -7.29 -0.01 -10.25
N ASP A 138 -6.65 -1.14 -10.01
CA ASP A 138 -6.84 -1.94 -8.78
C ASP A 138 -6.34 -1.19 -7.54
N VAL A 139 -5.18 -0.52 -7.64
CA VAL A 139 -4.62 0.30 -6.56
C VAL A 139 -5.51 1.53 -6.28
N GLU A 140 -5.93 2.26 -7.32
CA GLU A 140 -6.85 3.40 -7.19
C GLU A 140 -8.17 2.99 -6.54
N ALA A 141 -8.73 1.84 -6.94
CA ALA A 141 -9.96 1.30 -6.36
C ALA A 141 -9.77 0.92 -4.88
N SER A 142 -8.62 0.33 -4.53
CA SER A 142 -8.28 -0.03 -3.15
C SER A 142 -8.13 1.22 -2.26
N ASN A 143 -7.40 2.24 -2.72
CA ASN A 143 -7.27 3.52 -2.05
C ASN A 143 -8.63 4.21 -1.85
N GLY A 144 -9.45 4.24 -2.90
CA GLY A 144 -10.82 4.78 -2.82
C GLY A 144 -11.71 3.99 -1.86
N ALA A 145 -11.57 2.66 -1.78
CA ALA A 145 -12.31 1.84 -0.82
C ALA A 145 -11.86 2.09 0.63
N LEU A 146 -10.56 2.25 0.86
CA LEU A 146 -10.00 2.61 2.16
C LEU A 146 -10.53 3.98 2.63
N LYS A 147 -10.33 5.04 1.83
CA LYS A 147 -10.72 6.42 2.20
C LYS A 147 -12.22 6.55 2.47
N ARG A 148 -13.06 5.94 1.62
CA ARG A 148 -14.52 5.87 1.88
C ARG A 148 -14.82 5.18 3.20
N ARG A 149 -14.10 4.11 3.54
CA ARG A 149 -14.34 3.41 4.80
C ARG A 149 -13.91 4.26 5.99
N ILE A 150 -12.76 4.93 5.91
CA ILE A 150 -12.31 5.88 6.94
C ILE A 150 -13.36 6.96 7.14
N GLU A 151 -13.83 7.59 6.07
CA GLU A 151 -14.89 8.60 6.10
C GLU A 151 -16.14 8.10 6.84
N GLN A 152 -16.65 6.91 6.48
CA GLN A 152 -17.80 6.32 7.17
C GLN A 152 -17.54 6.07 8.67
N ARG A 153 -16.30 5.73 9.05
CA ARG A 153 -15.94 5.53 10.46
C ARG A 153 -15.79 6.86 11.20
N LEU A 154 -15.30 7.92 10.57
CA LEU A 154 -15.28 9.28 11.12
C LEU A 154 -16.70 9.78 11.39
N LEU A 155 -17.63 9.56 10.45
CA LEU A 155 -19.05 9.91 10.64
C LEU A 155 -19.66 9.21 11.86
N VAL A 156 -19.36 7.92 12.05
CA VAL A 156 -19.83 7.17 13.23
C VAL A 156 -19.14 7.62 14.52
N ARG A 157 -17.86 8.01 14.44
CA ARG A 157 -17.12 8.57 15.58
C ARG A 157 -17.69 9.94 16.00
N GLY A 158 -18.26 10.69 15.06
CA GLY A 158 -18.82 12.03 15.30
C GLY A 158 -17.77 13.13 15.50
N SER A 159 -16.49 12.80 15.32
CA SER A 159 -15.37 13.74 15.42
C SER A 159 -14.26 13.31 14.46
N ARG A 160 -13.59 14.30 13.87
CA ARG A 160 -12.35 14.15 13.09
C ARG A 160 -11.09 14.47 13.90
N ASP A 161 -11.26 14.81 15.17
CA ASP A 161 -10.20 15.20 16.08
C ASP A 161 -9.66 14.02 16.90
N PHE A 162 -8.34 14.01 17.08
CA PHE A 162 -7.58 13.04 17.86
C PHE A 162 -6.58 13.76 18.76
N ASP A 163 -6.30 13.21 19.94
CA ASP A 163 -5.37 13.83 20.90
C ASP A 163 -3.91 13.77 20.42
N SER A 164 -3.56 12.78 19.59
CA SER A 164 -2.22 12.58 19.04
C SER A 164 -2.24 11.84 17.70
N ILE A 165 -1.11 11.88 16.98
CA ILE A 165 -0.93 11.10 15.75
C ILE A 165 -1.02 9.61 16.06
N GLU A 166 -0.47 9.17 17.19
CA GLU A 166 -0.50 7.80 17.66
C GLU A 166 -1.94 7.32 17.91
N ASP A 167 -2.81 8.17 18.45
CA ASP A 167 -4.22 7.85 18.65
C ASP A 167 -4.97 7.75 17.33
N TYR A 168 -4.65 8.61 16.36
CA TYR A 168 -5.19 8.51 15.00
C TYR A 168 -4.76 7.21 14.31
N GLU A 169 -3.47 6.87 14.36
CA GLU A 169 -2.95 5.63 13.77
C GLU A 169 -3.53 4.37 14.43
N ARG A 170 -3.65 4.37 15.76
CA ARG A 170 -4.30 3.29 16.50
C ARG A 170 -5.76 3.14 16.07
N TRP A 171 -6.49 4.24 15.96
CA TRP A 171 -7.87 4.21 15.50
C TRP A 171 -7.98 3.68 14.06
N LEU A 172 -7.13 4.13 13.13
CA LEU A 172 -7.09 3.62 11.75
C LEU A 172 -6.93 2.10 11.71
N ALA A 173 -5.97 1.57 12.48
CA ALA A 173 -5.67 0.15 12.55
C ALA A 173 -6.83 -0.68 13.14
N GLU A 174 -7.37 -0.25 14.28
CA GLU A 174 -8.33 -1.01 15.08
C GLU A 174 -9.76 -0.93 14.55
N ASP A 175 -10.10 0.12 13.79
CA ASP A 175 -11.43 0.31 13.24
C ASP A 175 -11.47 0.15 11.71
N PRO A 176 -11.27 1.17 10.85
CA PRO A 176 -11.49 1.02 9.42
C PRO A 176 -10.66 -0.11 8.80
N VAL A 177 -9.37 -0.26 9.13
CA VAL A 177 -8.52 -1.33 8.57
C VAL A 177 -8.98 -2.71 9.07
N ALA A 178 -9.14 -2.89 10.39
CA ALA A 178 -9.67 -4.15 10.94
C ALA A 178 -11.05 -4.52 10.38
N ARG A 179 -11.91 -3.54 10.10
CA ARG A 179 -13.23 -3.77 9.44
C ARG A 179 -13.06 -4.36 8.05
N GLY A 180 -12.18 -3.81 7.20
CA GLY A 180 -11.97 -4.33 5.85
C GLY A 180 -11.38 -5.72 5.86
N ASN A 181 -10.44 -5.96 6.77
CA ASN A 181 -9.76 -7.24 6.86
C ASN A 181 -10.63 -8.37 7.44
N ARG A 182 -11.73 -8.07 8.14
CA ARG A 182 -12.65 -9.09 8.67
C ARG A 182 -13.18 -10.03 7.59
N GLY A 183 -13.52 -9.50 6.41
CA GLY A 183 -14.04 -10.29 5.29
C GLY A 183 -12.96 -11.04 4.49
N ARG A 184 -11.67 -10.79 4.77
CA ARG A 184 -10.54 -11.25 3.96
C ARG A 184 -9.79 -12.43 4.59
N ARG A 185 -10.25 -12.92 5.74
CA ARG A 185 -9.56 -13.92 6.58
C ARG A 185 -9.27 -15.23 5.87
N THR A 186 -10.21 -15.74 5.08
CA THR A 186 -10.03 -17.01 4.36
C THR A 186 -8.90 -16.91 3.35
N ARG A 187 -8.97 -15.92 2.45
CA ARG A 187 -7.92 -15.71 1.45
C ARG A 187 -6.59 -15.30 2.07
N LEU A 188 -6.61 -14.55 3.17
CA LEU A 188 -5.39 -14.25 3.92
C LEU A 188 -4.73 -15.51 4.48
N ALA A 189 -5.51 -16.48 4.95
CA ALA A 189 -4.95 -17.76 5.43
C ALA A 189 -4.24 -18.52 4.30
N ASP A 190 -4.79 -18.49 3.08
CA ASP A 190 -4.14 -19.08 1.90
C ASP A 190 -2.80 -18.40 1.60
N GLU A 191 -2.69 -17.09 1.78
CA GLU A 191 -1.41 -16.38 1.63
C GLU A 191 -0.42 -16.73 2.73
N LEU A 192 -0.84 -16.67 3.99
CA LEU A 192 0.01 -16.98 5.14
C LEU A 192 0.55 -18.41 5.09
N ALA A 193 -0.20 -19.35 4.51
CA ALA A 193 0.22 -20.74 4.34
C ALA A 193 1.42 -20.92 3.39
N VAL A 194 1.65 -19.98 2.47
CA VAL A 194 2.73 -20.06 1.46
C VAL A 194 3.82 -19.00 1.65
N MET A 195 3.53 -17.92 2.38
CA MET A 195 4.51 -16.89 2.72
C MET A 195 5.49 -17.40 3.80
N PRO A 196 6.80 -17.13 3.71
CA PRO A 196 7.73 -17.43 4.79
C PRO A 196 7.52 -16.49 5.99
N ALA A 197 7.82 -16.99 7.20
CA ALA A 197 7.76 -16.18 8.42
C ALA A 197 8.85 -15.10 8.44
N VAL A 198 8.54 -13.93 9.02
CA VAL A 198 9.53 -12.88 9.29
C VAL A 198 10.45 -13.36 10.41
N ARG A 199 11.77 -13.38 10.16
CA ARG A 199 12.80 -13.87 11.10
C ARG A 199 13.85 -12.83 11.48
N VAL A 200 13.63 -11.58 11.09
CA VAL A 200 14.54 -10.46 11.30
C VAL A 200 13.89 -9.41 12.18
N ASP A 201 14.71 -8.61 12.87
CA ASP A 201 14.26 -7.49 13.69
C ASP A 201 13.83 -6.28 12.83
N ARG A 202 13.15 -5.33 13.49
CA ARG A 202 12.76 -4.07 12.88
C ARG A 202 13.98 -3.23 12.52
N LEU A 203 14.00 -2.70 11.30
CA LEU A 203 14.89 -1.66 10.85
C LEU A 203 14.53 -0.31 11.47
N PRO A 204 15.52 0.56 11.74
CA PRO A 204 15.29 1.94 12.16
C PRO A 204 14.50 2.75 11.12
N GLU A 205 13.59 3.59 11.61
CA GLU A 205 12.70 4.43 10.79
C GLU A 205 13.25 5.85 10.53
N PHE A 206 14.45 6.17 11.03
CA PHE A 206 15.14 7.45 10.85
C PHE A 206 16.50 7.28 10.15
N LYS A 207 17.01 8.37 9.55
CA LYS A 207 18.40 8.48 9.09
C LYS A 207 19.15 9.43 10.04
N GLU A 208 20.25 8.97 10.62
CA GLU A 208 21.23 9.87 11.24
C GLU A 208 22.02 10.53 10.11
N VAL A 209 22.10 11.86 10.15
CA VAL A 209 22.97 12.63 9.27
C VAL A 209 23.92 13.39 10.18
N ASP A 210 25.19 12.98 10.19
CA ASP A 210 26.24 13.74 10.85
C ASP A 210 26.44 15.06 10.10
N ILE A 211 25.96 16.15 10.68
CA ILE A 211 26.27 17.49 10.21
C ILE A 211 27.59 17.87 10.88
N ALA A 212 28.70 17.76 10.14
CA ALA A 212 29.93 18.43 10.51
C ALA A 212 29.71 19.94 10.39
N VAL A 213 29.75 20.66 11.52
CA VAL A 213 29.70 22.13 11.62
C VAL A 213 31.09 22.71 11.42
#